data_AF-A0A6I4MJS4-F1
#
_entry.id   AF-A0A6I4MJS4-F1
#
_cell.length_a   1.000
_cell.length_b   1.000
_cell.length_c   1.000
_cell.angle_alpha   90.00
_cell.angle_beta   90.00
_cell.angle_gamma   90.00
#
_symmetry.space_group_name_H-M   'P 1'
#
loop_
_entity.id
_entity.type
_entity.pdbx_description
1 polymer ?
#
loop_
_entity_poly.entity_id
_entity_poly.type
_entity_poly.pdbx_seq_one_letter_code
_entity_poly.pdbx_strand_id
1 'polypeptide(L)'
;MSVEYYRADGIRATADEAQRLLLDARSRLLAQDVIRVGGVVVVVSTWFTVIDLGFAANGRPLLWQTIVSDLSMHADVGRYSTREKAARGHAEAVAMITGRLRGLVARAALDEARP
;
A
#
# COMPACT_ATOMS: atom_id res chain seq x y z
N MET A 1 2.50 22.24 11.44
CA MET A 1 2.38 22.21 9.97
C MET A 1 0.91 22.08 9.64
N SER A 2 0.36 22.90 8.74
CA SER A 2 -1.01 22.74 8.27
C SER A 2 -1.09 21.50 7.39
N VAL A 3 -2.02 20.59 7.69
CA VAL A 3 -2.30 19.43 6.83
C VAL A 3 -2.93 19.97 5.53
N GLU A 4 -2.34 19.63 4.39
CA GLU A 4 -2.93 19.96 3.09
C GLU A 4 -3.69 18.75 2.56
N TYR A 5 -4.86 19.02 1.98
CA TYR A 5 -5.69 18.01 1.35
C TYR A 5 -5.59 18.09 -0.15
N TYR A 6 -5.70 16.94 -0.78
CA TYR A 6 -5.57 16.80 -2.21
C TYR A 6 -6.67 15.91 -2.75
N ARG A 7 -6.95 16.10 -4.04
CA ARG A 7 -7.71 15.19 -4.88
C ARG A 7 -6.74 14.17 -5.51
N ALA A 8 -7.30 13.11 -6.09
CA ALA A 8 -6.52 12.02 -6.67
C ALA A 8 -5.59 12.44 -7.83
N ASP A 9 -5.90 13.56 -8.48
CA ASP A 9 -5.12 14.18 -9.56
C ASP A 9 -3.96 15.08 -9.04
N GLY A 10 -3.85 15.28 -7.73
CA GLY A 10 -2.83 16.11 -7.09
C GLY A 10 -3.21 17.59 -6.95
N ILE A 11 -4.43 17.99 -7.31
CA ILE A 11 -4.94 19.34 -7.05
C ILE A 11 -5.37 19.44 -5.59
N ARG A 12 -5.17 20.60 -4.96
CA ARG A 12 -5.62 20.84 -3.58
C ARG A 12 -7.14 20.70 -3.46
N ALA A 13 -7.57 20.01 -2.42
CA ALA A 13 -8.97 19.87 -2.03
C ALA A 13 -9.31 20.85 -0.92
N THR A 14 -10.59 21.24 -0.83
CA THR A 14 -11.11 21.93 0.36
C THR A 14 -11.24 20.96 1.53
N ALA A 15 -11.38 21.47 2.76
CA ALA A 15 -11.61 20.62 3.93
C ALA A 15 -12.91 19.79 3.82
N ASP A 16 -13.98 20.39 3.29
CA ASP A 16 -15.26 19.70 3.07
C ASP A 16 -15.13 18.58 2.03
N GLU A 17 -14.41 18.83 0.93
CA GLU A 17 -14.11 17.80 -0.06
C GLU A 17 -13.28 16.68 0.54
N ALA A 18 -12.25 17.03 1.31
CA ALA A 18 -11.39 16.06 1.98
C ALA A 18 -12.17 15.16 2.93
N GLN A 19 -13.09 15.73 3.71
CA GLN A 19 -13.94 14.96 4.63
C GLN A 19 -14.81 13.96 3.87
N ARG A 20 -15.43 14.35 2.75
CA ARG A 20 -16.22 13.44 1.92
C ARG A 20 -15.36 12.31 1.34
N LEU A 21 -14.17 12.63 0.82
CA LEU A 21 -13.23 11.64 0.28
C LEU A 21 -12.75 10.67 1.35
N LEU A 22 -12.43 11.15 2.56
CA LEU A 22 -11.97 10.32 3.67
C LEU A 22 -13.05 9.31 4.09
N LEU A 23 -14.32 9.72 4.10
CA LEU A 23 -15.47 8.87 4.45
C LEU A 23 -15.82 7.86 3.35
N ASP A 24 -15.52 8.16 2.08
CA ASP A 24 -15.71 7.23 0.97
C ASP A 24 -14.53 6.26 0.82
N ALA A 25 -14.39 5.34 1.77
CA ALA A 25 -13.30 4.37 1.78
C ALA A 25 -13.23 3.54 0.48
N ARG A 26 -14.38 3.22 -0.13
CA ARG A 26 -14.41 2.35 -1.31
C ARG A 26 -13.80 3.02 -2.53
N SER A 27 -14.03 4.32 -2.75
CA SER A 27 -13.41 5.03 -3.87
C SER A 27 -11.92 5.29 -3.68
N ARG A 28 -11.44 5.26 -2.42
CA ARG A 28 -10.02 5.42 -2.08
C ARG A 28 -9.19 4.15 -2.27
N LEU A 29 -9.81 2.98 -2.25
CA LEU A 29 -9.09 1.73 -2.50
C LEU A 29 -8.73 1.62 -3.99
N LEU A 30 -7.43 1.57 -4.29
CA LEU A 30 -6.95 1.36 -5.65
C LEU A 30 -6.91 -0.13 -6.00
N ALA A 31 -6.30 -0.92 -5.14
CA ALA A 31 -6.05 -2.35 -5.35
C ALA A 31 -5.86 -3.06 -4.02
N GLN A 32 -6.24 -4.34 -3.98
CA GLN A 32 -6.04 -5.20 -2.82
C GLN A 32 -5.82 -6.65 -3.29
N ASP A 33 -4.76 -7.26 -2.78
CA ASP A 33 -4.41 -8.65 -3.06
C ASP A 33 -4.17 -9.39 -1.75
N VAL A 34 -4.70 -10.62 -1.65
CA VAL A 34 -4.50 -11.51 -0.50
C VAL A 34 -3.53 -12.62 -0.90
N ILE A 35 -2.35 -12.59 -0.32
CA ILE A 35 -1.30 -13.57 -0.56
C ILE A 35 -1.41 -14.66 0.50
N ARG A 36 -1.54 -15.91 0.05
CA ARG A 36 -1.57 -17.11 0.91
C ARG A 36 -0.44 -18.05 0.50
N VAL A 37 0.49 -18.31 1.42
CA VAL A 37 1.62 -19.24 1.20
C VAL A 37 1.80 -20.07 2.45
N GLY A 38 1.54 -21.38 2.36
CA GLY A 38 1.47 -22.25 3.53
C GLY A 38 0.40 -21.76 4.52
N GLY A 39 0.77 -21.66 5.81
CA GLY A 39 -0.08 -21.09 6.85
C GLY A 39 -0.05 -19.55 6.95
N VAL A 40 0.75 -18.87 6.14
CA VAL A 40 0.92 -17.40 6.22
C VAL A 40 -0.07 -16.70 5.30
N VAL A 41 -0.78 -15.71 5.84
CA VAL A 41 -1.73 -14.87 5.11
C VAL A 41 -1.34 -13.40 5.27
N VAL A 42 -1.13 -12.72 4.15
CA VAL A 42 -0.79 -11.30 4.10
C VAL A 42 -1.70 -10.59 3.10
N VAL A 43 -2.13 -9.38 3.44
CA VAL A 43 -2.92 -8.51 2.58
C VAL A 43 -2.07 -7.34 2.13
N VAL A 44 -1.94 -7.16 0.81
CA VAL A 44 -1.34 -5.97 0.21
C VAL A 44 -2.48 -5.08 -0.23
N SER A 45 -2.48 -3.81 0.17
CA SER A 45 -3.52 -2.86 -0.22
C SER A 45 -2.91 -1.52 -0.60
N THR A 46 -3.42 -0.90 -1.66
CA THR A 46 -3.00 0.42 -2.09
C THR A 46 -4.15 1.40 -2.03
N TRP A 47 -3.93 2.52 -1.35
CA TRP A 47 -4.96 3.49 -1.02
C TRP A 47 -4.57 4.89 -1.47
N PHE A 48 -5.58 5.66 -1.87
CA PHE A 48 -5.50 7.11 -1.92
C PHE A 48 -5.64 7.69 -0.50
N THR A 49 -4.71 8.54 -0.09
CA THR A 49 -4.60 9.00 1.29
C THR A 49 -5.31 10.32 1.58
N VAL A 50 -5.69 11.08 0.54
CA VAL A 50 -6.26 12.45 0.63
C VAL A 50 -5.28 13.49 1.21
N ILE A 51 -4.52 13.12 2.23
CA ILE A 51 -3.41 13.89 2.81
C ILE A 51 -2.09 13.53 2.14
N ASP A 52 -1.16 14.48 2.05
CA ASP A 52 0.19 14.18 1.60
C ASP A 52 0.96 13.33 2.61
N LEU A 53 1.74 12.39 2.10
CA LEU A 53 2.68 11.58 2.87
C LEU A 53 4.12 12.07 2.70
N GLY A 54 4.27 13.37 2.44
CA GLY A 54 5.49 14.01 1.96
C GLY A 54 5.48 14.25 0.44
N PHE A 55 6.61 14.74 -0.06
CA PHE A 55 6.76 15.17 -1.45
C PHE A 55 7.84 14.37 -2.15
N ALA A 56 7.59 14.04 -3.42
CA ALA A 56 8.61 13.48 -4.30
C ALA A 56 9.66 14.56 -4.65
N ALA A 57 10.83 14.14 -5.17
CA ALA A 57 11.91 15.04 -5.57
C ALA A 57 11.48 16.09 -6.62
N ASN A 58 10.43 15.81 -7.40
CA ASN A 58 9.87 16.74 -8.38
C ASN A 58 8.77 17.66 -7.79
N GLY A 59 8.65 17.73 -6.46
CA GLY A 59 7.71 18.58 -5.74
C GLY A 59 6.25 18.11 -5.75
N ARG A 60 5.93 16.95 -6.35
CA ARG A 60 4.56 16.41 -6.31
C ARG A 60 4.26 15.74 -4.96
N PRO A 61 3.06 15.93 -4.38
CA PRO A 61 2.68 15.25 -3.17
C PRO A 61 2.58 13.73 -3.39
N LEU A 62 2.95 12.96 -2.37
CA LEU A 62 2.78 11.51 -2.33
C LEU A 62 1.39 11.21 -1.74
N LEU A 63 0.46 10.83 -2.62
CA LEU A 63 -0.96 10.70 -2.28
C LEU A 63 -1.49 9.27 -2.33
N TRP A 64 -0.61 8.33 -2.69
CA TRP A 64 -0.95 6.92 -2.79
C TRP A 64 0.01 6.12 -1.94
N GLN A 65 -0.50 5.17 -1.18
CA GLN A 65 0.29 4.36 -0.27
C GLN A 65 -0.04 2.88 -0.45
N THR A 66 0.98 2.04 -0.56
CA THR A 66 0.86 0.59 -0.49
C THR A 66 1.24 0.12 0.90
N ILE A 67 0.33 -0.58 1.56
CA ILE A 67 0.51 -1.15 2.90
C ILE A 67 0.40 -2.66 2.80
N VAL A 68 1.31 -3.34 3.50
CA VAL A 68 1.26 -4.76 3.79
C VAL A 68 0.70 -4.97 5.18
N SER A 69 -0.22 -5.91 5.32
CA SER A 69 -0.90 -6.19 6.58
C SER A 69 -0.97 -7.69 6.84
N ASP A 70 -0.71 -8.11 8.07
CA ASP A 70 -1.12 -9.41 8.58
C ASP A 70 -2.07 -9.24 9.78
N LEU A 71 -2.29 -10.30 10.56
CA LEU A 71 -3.20 -10.25 11.73
C LEU A 71 -2.68 -9.39 12.90
N SER A 72 -1.39 -9.04 12.87
CA SER A 72 -0.66 -8.42 13.98
C SER A 72 0.02 -7.10 13.61
N MET A 73 0.36 -6.90 12.34
CA MET A 73 1.14 -5.76 11.91
C MET A 73 0.68 -5.16 10.58
N HIS A 74 0.98 -3.88 10.42
CA HIS A 74 0.89 -3.16 9.17
C HIS A 74 2.24 -2.49 8.88
N ALA A 75 2.71 -2.57 7.63
CA ALA A 75 3.94 -1.96 7.19
C ALA A 75 3.71 -1.17 5.89
N ASP A 76 4.21 0.06 5.85
CA ASP A 76 4.28 0.86 4.63
C ASP A 76 5.39 0.30 3.74
N VAL A 77 5.04 -0.03 2.49
CA VAL A 77 5.98 -0.60 1.52
C VAL A 77 6.13 0.25 0.26
N GLY A 78 5.41 1.38 0.17
CA GLY A 78 5.53 2.25 -1.00
C GLY A 78 4.61 3.46 -0.94
N ARG A 79 5.14 4.60 -1.41
CA ARG A 79 4.41 5.86 -1.56
C ARG A 79 4.59 6.42 -2.96
N TYR A 80 3.52 6.94 -3.55
CA TYR A 80 3.51 7.34 -4.95
C TYR A 80 2.75 8.65 -5.17
N SER A 81 3.21 9.42 -6.15
CA SER A 81 2.60 10.71 -6.51
C SER A 81 1.49 10.61 -7.55
N THR A 82 1.24 9.43 -8.12
CA THR A 82 0.23 9.24 -9.18
C THR A 82 -0.40 7.85 -9.06
N ARG A 83 -1.67 7.73 -9.47
CA ARG A 83 -2.41 6.47 -9.47
C ARG A 83 -1.72 5.37 -10.28
N GLU A 84 -1.14 5.70 -11.43
CA GLU A 84 -0.51 4.74 -12.34
C GLU A 84 0.77 4.16 -11.73
N LYS A 85 1.59 5.00 -11.09
CA LYS A 85 2.76 4.55 -10.32
C LYS A 85 2.34 3.67 -9.14
N ALA A 86 1.26 4.04 -8.46
CA ALA A 86 0.74 3.27 -7.35
C ALA A 86 0.25 1.88 -7.78
N ALA A 87 -0.44 1.78 -8.92
CA ALA A 87 -0.88 0.50 -9.48
C ALA A 87 0.31 -0.41 -9.86
N ARG A 88 1.36 0.15 -10.47
CA ARG A 88 2.58 -0.62 -10.76
C ARG A 88 3.31 -1.04 -9.49
N GLY A 89 3.50 -0.12 -8.56
CA GLY A 89 4.13 -0.39 -7.27
C GLY A 89 3.36 -1.42 -6.44
N HIS A 90 2.03 -1.46 -6.55
CA HIS A 90 1.21 -2.51 -5.96
C HIS A 90 1.57 -3.89 -6.52
N ALA A 91 1.57 -4.04 -7.85
CA ALA A 91 1.92 -5.31 -8.49
C ALA A 91 3.35 -5.77 -8.16
N GLU A 92 4.31 -4.83 -8.14
CA GLU A 92 5.69 -5.09 -7.72
C GLU A 92 5.77 -5.53 -6.26
N ALA A 93 5.03 -4.89 -5.36
CA ALA A 93 4.95 -5.27 -3.96
C ALA A 93 4.39 -6.69 -3.81
N VAL A 94 3.26 -7.00 -4.45
CA VAL A 94 2.65 -8.33 -4.44
C VAL A 94 3.64 -9.40 -4.91
N ALA A 95 4.33 -9.17 -6.02
CA ALA A 95 5.32 -10.11 -6.56
C ALA A 95 6.50 -10.31 -5.60
N MET A 96 7.09 -9.22 -5.10
CA MET A 96 8.20 -9.27 -4.15
C MET A 96 7.83 -10.04 -2.87
N ILE A 97 6.67 -9.74 -2.29
CA ILE A 97 6.23 -10.33 -1.01
C ILE A 97 5.91 -11.81 -1.21
N THR A 98 5.18 -12.14 -2.28
CA THR A 98 4.89 -13.54 -2.62
C THR A 98 6.18 -14.35 -2.78
N GLY A 99 7.17 -13.80 -3.50
CA GLY A 99 8.48 -14.44 -3.66
C GLY A 99 9.21 -14.66 -2.34
N ARG A 100 9.27 -13.64 -1.48
CA ARG A 100 9.91 -13.73 -0.16
C ARG A 100 9.22 -14.76 0.74
N LEU A 101 7.89 -14.75 0.80
CA LEU A 101 7.11 -15.70 1.60
C LEU A 101 7.34 -17.14 1.14
N ARG A 102 7.30 -17.39 -0.18
CA ARG A 102 7.61 -18.71 -0.74
C ARG A 102 9.00 -19.18 -0.35
N GLY A 103 10.00 -18.30 -0.43
CA GLY A 103 11.37 -18.62 -0.04
C GLY A 103 11.54 -18.88 1.46
N LEU A 104 10.74 -18.24 2.32
CA LEU A 104 10.75 -18.51 3.77
C LEU A 104 10.08 -19.84 4.11
N VAL A 105 8.89 -20.10 3.55
CA VAL A 105 8.16 -21.35 3.78
C VAL A 105 8.95 -22.55 3.25
N ALA A 106 9.58 -22.44 2.07
CA ALA A 106 10.42 -23.50 1.54
C ALA A 106 11.62 -23.82 2.44
N ARG A 107 12.23 -22.80 3.07
CA ARG A 107 13.33 -23.00 4.02
C ARG A 107 12.86 -23.67 5.31
N ALA A 108 11.74 -23.21 5.88
CA ALA A 108 11.16 -23.82 7.07
C ALA A 108 10.84 -25.30 6.86
N ALA A 109 10.26 -25.65 5.70
CA ALA A 109 9.96 -27.05 5.37
C ALA A 109 11.22 -27.92 5.23
N LEU A 110 12.35 -27.36 4.76
CA LEU A 110 13.62 -28.08 4.68
C LEU A 110 14.28 -28.26 6.06
N ASP A 111 14.14 -27.28 6.95
CA ASP A 111 14.64 -27.34 8.32
C ASP A 111 13.85 -28.38 9.13
N GLU A 112 12.51 -28.44 8.98
CA GLU A 112 11.67 -29.48 9.59
C GLU A 112 12.00 -30.91 9.09
N ALA A 113 12.52 -31.03 7.87
CA ALA A 113 12.89 -32.31 7.27
C ALA A 113 14.29 -32.81 7.69
N ARG A 114 15.08 -32.02 8.41
CA ARG A 114 16.39 -32.41 8.96
C ARG A 114 16.32 -32.48 10.50
N PRO A 115 16.21 -33.69 11.09
CA PRO A 115 16.18 -33.86 12.54
C PRO A 115 17.55 -33.57 13.19
#